data_AF-A0A380CIJ2-F1
#
_entry.id   AF-A0A380CIJ2-F1
#
_cell.length_a   1.000
_cell.length_b   1.000
_cell.length_c   1.000
_cell.angle_alpha   90.00
_cell.angle_beta   90.00
_cell.angle_gamma   90.00
#
_symmetry.space_group_name_H-M   'P 1'
#
loop_
_entity.id
_entity.type
_entity.pdbx_description
1 polymer ?
#
loop_
_entity_poly.entity_id
_entity_poly.type
_entity_poly.pdbx_seq_one_letter_code
_entity_poly.pdbx_strand_id
1 'polypeptide(L)'
;METKKKTLKISFSTPKGGVGKSTMTALLSSVLHYRLGFNVLVMDCDFPQHSLANMRERDLKTIMQNDYHKRAAMKLYQSINKKAYPIISCKPEDALSKALEYVNQSAIEPDITFF
;
A
#
# COMPACT_ATOMS: atom_id res chain seq x y z
N MET A 1 22.65 -1.58 -22.60
CA MET A 1 22.39 -0.52 -21.61
C MET A 1 21.23 -1.03 -20.76
N GLU A 2 21.49 -1.53 -19.55
CA GLU A 2 20.42 -1.97 -18.65
C GLU A 2 19.55 -0.76 -18.31
N THR A 3 18.29 -0.80 -18.73
CA THR A 3 17.30 0.19 -18.32
C THR A 3 16.98 -0.08 -16.86
N LYS A 4 17.57 0.72 -15.96
CA LYS A 4 17.25 0.64 -14.53
C LYS A 4 15.75 0.88 -14.38
N LYS A 5 15.03 -0.12 -13.85
CA LYS A 5 13.58 -0.04 -13.64
C LYS A 5 13.31 1.13 -12.69
N LYS A 6 12.58 2.13 -13.17
CA LYS A 6 12.24 3.34 -12.40
C LYS A 6 10.93 3.10 -11.65
N THR A 7 10.91 3.32 -10.33
CA THR A 7 9.68 3.28 -9.53
C THR A 7 8.65 4.27 -10.08
N LEU A 8 7.43 3.78 -10.32
CA LEU A 8 6.31 4.61 -10.73
C LEU A 8 5.68 5.28 -9.50
N LYS A 9 5.50 6.61 -9.56
CA LYS A 9 4.89 7.39 -8.48
C LYS A 9 3.49 7.82 -8.90
N ILE A 10 2.47 7.49 -8.11
CA ILE A 10 1.06 7.73 -8.45
C ILE A 10 0.39 8.49 -7.30
N SER A 11 -0.40 9.51 -7.63
CA SER A 11 -1.23 10.23 -6.66
C SER A 11 -2.64 10.42 -7.21
N PHE A 12 -3.64 10.18 -6.37
CA PHE A 12 -5.02 10.53 -6.67
C PHE A 12 -5.37 11.81 -5.92
N SER A 13 -5.36 12.94 -6.63
CA SER A 13 -5.65 14.24 -6.03
C SER A 13 -6.99 14.79 -6.53
N THR A 14 -7.75 15.35 -5.60
CA THR A 14 -8.98 16.11 -5.89
C THR A 14 -9.31 17.00 -4.70
N PRO A 15 -9.79 18.23 -4.94
CA PRO A 15 -10.19 19.14 -3.86
C PRO A 15 -11.45 18.67 -3.11
N LYS A 16 -12.20 17.70 -3.66
CA LYS A 16 -13.43 17.20 -3.04
C LYS A 16 -13.16 16.01 -2.11
N GLY A 17 -13.66 16.10 -0.88
CA GLY A 17 -13.77 14.97 0.04
C GLY A 17 -14.76 13.93 -0.47
N GLY A 18 -14.59 12.67 -0.10
CA GLY A 18 -15.60 11.62 -0.35
C GLY A 18 -15.71 11.08 -1.77
N VAL A 19 -14.89 11.52 -2.74
CA VAL A 19 -14.98 11.05 -4.14
C VAL A 19 -14.34 9.68 -4.40
N GLY A 20 -13.85 9.00 -3.35
CA GLY A 20 -13.27 7.65 -3.47
C GLY A 20 -11.77 7.59 -3.76
N LYS A 21 -10.97 8.63 -3.45
CA LYS A 21 -9.50 8.60 -3.59
C LYS A 21 -8.88 7.40 -2.89
N SER A 22 -9.14 7.25 -1.59
CA SER A 22 -8.61 6.15 -0.77
C SER A 22 -9.11 4.80 -1.27
N THR A 23 -10.36 4.71 -1.71
CA THR A 23 -10.91 3.51 -2.34
C THR A 23 -10.14 3.13 -3.60
N MET A 24 -9.86 4.09 -4.48
CA MET A 24 -9.08 3.87 -5.70
C MET A 24 -7.67 3.41 -5.38
N THR A 25 -6.99 4.07 -4.42
CA THR A 25 -5.66 3.67 -3.95
C THR A 25 -5.66 2.24 -3.41
N ALA A 26 -6.63 1.87 -2.56
CA ALA A 26 -6.73 0.54 -1.98
C ALA A 26 -6.96 -0.55 -3.04
N LEU A 27 -7.87 -0.32 -3.99
CA LEU A 27 -8.19 -1.26 -5.06
C LEU A 27 -7.00 -1.46 -5.99
N LEU A 28 -6.40 -0.37 -6.48
CA LEU A 28 -5.27 -0.46 -7.40
C LEU A 28 -4.04 -1.07 -6.74
N SER A 29 -3.71 -0.66 -5.51
CA SER A 29 -2.60 -1.26 -4.74
C SER A 29 -2.80 -2.76 -4.55
N SER A 30 -4.03 -3.18 -4.25
CA SER A 30 -4.36 -4.60 -4.08
C SER A 30 -4.25 -5.39 -5.38
N VAL A 31 -4.75 -4.86 -6.50
CA VAL A 31 -4.63 -5.53 -7.81
C VAL A 31 -3.16 -5.61 -8.25
N LEU A 32 -2.42 -4.51 -8.16
CA LEU A 32 -1.01 -4.46 -8.56
C LEU A 32 -0.15 -5.41 -7.73
N HIS A 33 -0.36 -5.45 -6.41
CA HIS A 33 0.45 -6.28 -5.52
C HIS A 33 0.01 -7.75 -5.51
N TYR A 34 -1.27 -8.02 -5.24
CA TYR A 34 -1.77 -9.37 -4.98
C TYR A 34 -2.14 -10.13 -6.26
N ARG A 35 -2.46 -9.45 -7.37
CA ARG A 35 -2.80 -10.12 -8.65
C ARG A 35 -1.67 -10.05 -9.67
N LEU A 36 -0.99 -8.91 -9.75
CA LEU A 36 0.05 -8.67 -10.78
C LEU A 36 1.47 -8.84 -10.25
N GLY A 37 1.66 -9.01 -8.94
CA GLY A 37 2.96 -9.33 -8.36
C GLY A 37 3.96 -8.17 -8.37
N PHE A 38 3.51 -6.92 -8.43
CA PHE A 38 4.38 -5.76 -8.22
C PHE A 38 4.72 -5.58 -6.73
N ASN A 39 5.84 -4.94 -6.43
CA ASN A 39 6.15 -4.45 -5.09
C ASN A 39 5.54 -3.06 -4.92
N VAL A 40 4.48 -2.96 -4.11
CA VAL A 40 3.76 -1.69 -3.91
C VAL A 40 4.12 -1.08 -2.56
N LEU A 41 4.34 0.23 -2.53
CA LEU A 41 4.37 1.05 -1.32
C LEU A 41 3.19 2.04 -1.35
N VAL A 42 2.53 2.22 -0.22
CA VAL A 42 1.46 3.22 -0.08
C VAL A 42 1.82 4.20 1.03
N MET A 43 1.89 5.48 0.69
CA MET A 43 1.97 6.57 1.65
C MET A 43 0.54 7.05 1.92
N ASP A 44 0.06 6.90 3.16
CA ASP A 44 -1.25 7.38 3.58
C ASP A 44 -1.13 8.81 4.10
N CYS A 45 -1.19 9.75 3.16
CA CYS A 45 -1.05 11.18 3.40
C CYS A 45 -2.34 11.86 3.91
N ASP A 46 -3.41 11.08 4.17
CA ASP A 46 -4.73 11.59 4.58
C ASP A 46 -4.74 12.02 6.06
N PHE A 47 -3.85 12.92 6.46
CA PHE A 47 -3.80 13.40 7.84
C PHE A 47 -4.95 14.38 8.13
N PRO A 48 -5.69 14.24 9.25
CA PRO A 48 -5.52 13.27 10.33
C PRO A 48 -6.31 11.95 10.20
N GLN A 49 -7.09 11.76 9.14
CA GLN A 49 -8.02 10.63 9.00
C GLN A 49 -7.37 9.26 8.77
N HIS A 50 -6.19 9.21 8.15
CA HIS A 50 -5.42 8.02 7.77
C HIS A 50 -6.31 6.87 7.28
N SER A 51 -7.11 7.17 6.25
CA SER A 51 -8.17 6.28 5.77
C SER A 51 -7.69 4.87 5.42
N LEU A 52 -6.48 4.75 4.84
CA LEU A 52 -5.94 3.47 4.35
C LEU A 52 -5.33 2.65 5.48
N ALA A 53 -4.58 3.29 6.39
CA ALA A 53 -4.02 2.62 7.55
C ALA A 53 -5.13 2.12 8.49
N ASN A 54 -6.15 2.96 8.74
CA ASN A 54 -7.30 2.58 9.55
C ASN A 54 -8.12 1.47 8.89
N MET A 55 -8.24 1.46 7.56
CA MET A 55 -8.86 0.35 6.83
C MET A 55 -8.07 -0.95 7.03
N ARG A 56 -6.74 -0.91 6.87
CA ARG A 56 -5.86 -2.07 7.07
C ARG A 56 -5.98 -2.63 8.48
N GLU A 57 -6.02 -1.79 9.50
CA GLU A 57 -6.15 -2.23 10.89
C GLU A 57 -7.47 -2.98 11.12
N ARG A 58 -8.59 -2.45 10.61
CA ARG A 58 -9.90 -3.12 10.67
C ARG A 58 -9.90 -4.46 9.93
N ASP A 59 -9.29 -4.51 8.76
CA ASP A 59 -9.16 -5.74 7.97
C ASP A 59 -8.34 -6.79 8.73
N LEU A 60 -7.21 -6.40 9.32
CA LEU A 60 -6.37 -7.29 10.13
C LEU A 60 -7.13 -7.82 11.35
N LYS A 61 -7.88 -6.98 12.06
CA LYS A 61 -8.70 -7.42 13.19
C LYS A 61 -9.73 -8.46 12.75
N THR A 62 -10.40 -8.23 11.63
CA THR A 62 -11.40 -9.16 11.06
C THR A 62 -10.76 -10.49 10.66
N ILE A 63 -9.59 -10.44 10.01
CA ILE A 63 -8.82 -11.63 9.63
C ILE A 63 -8.42 -12.43 10.88
N MET A 64 -7.91 -11.76 11.91
CA MET A 64 -7.42 -12.43 13.13
C MET A 64 -8.53 -13.05 13.98
N GLN A 65 -9.77 -12.58 13.84
CA GLN A 65 -10.92 -13.10 14.60
C GLN A 65 -11.64 -14.26 13.90
N ASN A 66 -11.34 -14.54 12.63
CA ASN A 66 -12.07 -15.54 11.86
C ASN A 66 -11.11 -16.50 11.13
N ASP A 67 -11.15 -17.79 11.48
CA ASP A 67 -10.24 -18.79 10.93
C ASP A 67 -10.39 -19.03 9.42
N TYR A 68 -11.58 -18.82 8.86
CA TYR A 68 -11.75 -18.83 7.40
C TYR A 68 -10.94 -17.72 6.75
N HIS A 69 -11.01 -16.49 7.28
CA HIS A 69 -10.25 -15.36 6.77
C HIS A 69 -8.74 -15.51 6.99
N LYS A 70 -8.28 -16.08 8.12
CA LYS A 70 -6.86 -16.42 8.31
C LYS A 70 -6.33 -17.36 7.24
N ARG A 71 -7.06 -18.45 6.97
CA ARG A 71 -6.67 -19.42 5.93
C ARG A 71 -6.65 -18.79 4.54
N ALA A 72 -7.63 -17.96 4.23
CA ALA A 72 -7.68 -17.23 2.96
C ALA A 72 -6.48 -16.28 2.80
N ALA A 73 -6.15 -15.50 3.85
CA ALA A 73 -5.00 -14.60 3.84
C ALA A 73 -3.66 -15.36 3.71
N MET A 74 -3.51 -16.48 4.44
CA MET A 74 -2.32 -17.33 4.35
C MET A 74 -2.15 -17.91 2.95
N LYS A 75 -3.22 -18.44 2.35
CA LYS A 75 -3.20 -18.94 0.97
C LYS A 75 -2.81 -17.85 -0.03
N LEU A 76 -3.33 -16.63 0.17
CA LEU A 76 -2.96 -15.48 -0.67
C LEU A 76 -1.45 -15.20 -0.59
N TYR A 77 -0.90 -15.02 0.61
CA TYR A 77 0.52 -14.69 0.79
C TYR A 77 1.44 -15.79 0.26
N GLN A 78 1.06 -17.06 0.43
CA GLN A 78 1.79 -18.20 -0.13
C GLN A 78 1.74 -18.22 -1.66
N SER A 79 0.57 -17.95 -2.26
CA SER A 79 0.39 -18.01 -3.72
C SER A 79 1.24 -17.01 -4.49
N ILE A 80 1.51 -15.84 -3.89
CA ILE A 80 2.33 -14.78 -4.50
C ILE A 80 3.75 -14.75 -3.96
N ASN A 81 4.05 -15.54 -2.93
CA ASN A 81 5.30 -15.51 -2.17
C ASN A 81 5.71 -14.09 -1.69
N LYS A 82 4.73 -13.33 -1.17
CA LYS A 82 4.92 -11.97 -0.67
C LYS A 82 4.04 -11.69 0.55
N LYS A 83 4.53 -10.81 1.42
CA LYS A 83 3.74 -10.20 2.49
C LYS A 83 2.78 -9.14 1.91
N ALA A 84 1.85 -8.66 2.74
CA ALA A 84 1.03 -7.50 2.40
C ALA A 84 1.90 -6.28 2.07
N TYR A 85 1.42 -5.44 1.14
CA TYR A 85 2.10 -4.18 0.86
C TYR A 85 2.09 -3.25 2.09
N PRO A 86 3.21 -2.56 2.37
CA PRO A 86 3.31 -1.57 3.44
C PRO A 86 2.38 -0.37 3.18
N ILE A 87 1.82 0.15 4.26
CA ILE A 87 1.11 1.43 4.30
C ILE A 87 1.81 2.28 5.37
N ILE A 88 2.31 3.45 5.01
CA ILE A 88 3.02 4.36 5.91
C ILE A 88 2.18 5.63 6.06
N SER A 89 1.66 5.87 7.25
CA SER A 89 0.94 7.10 7.56
C SER A 89 1.88 8.27 7.76
N CYS A 90 1.58 9.39 7.11
CA CYS A 90 2.38 10.61 7.24
C CYS A 90 1.55 11.86 6.95
N LYS A 91 2.11 13.02 7.26
CA LYS A 91 1.60 14.26 6.69
C LYS A 91 2.05 14.40 5.24
N PRO A 92 1.30 15.11 4.38
CA PRO A 92 1.69 15.33 2.99
C PRO A 92 3.11 15.91 2.83
N GLU A 93 3.50 16.86 3.69
CA GLU A 93 4.83 17.48 3.68
C GLU A 93 5.98 16.50 3.94
N ASP A 94 5.72 15.40 4.66
CA ASP A 94 6.72 14.40 5.04
C ASP A 94 6.73 13.18 4.08
N ALA A 95 5.80 13.12 3.13
CA ALA A 95 5.55 11.90 2.36
C ALA A 95 6.78 11.47 1.53
N LEU A 96 7.47 12.42 0.92
CA LEU A 96 8.65 12.14 0.10
C LEU A 96 9.85 11.71 0.95
N SER A 97 10.09 12.35 2.10
CA SER A 97 11.22 12.02 2.98
C SER A 97 11.03 10.64 3.60
N LYS A 98 9.82 10.33 4.09
CA LYS A 98 9.49 9.01 4.65
C LYS A 98 9.50 7.90 3.61
N ALA A 99 9.05 8.17 2.39
CA ALA A 99 9.14 7.20 1.30
C ALA A 99 10.62 6.88 0.99
N LEU A 100 11.49 7.88 0.96
CA LEU A 100 12.92 7.69 0.74
C LEU A 100 13.57 6.91 1.89
N GLU A 101 13.22 7.23 3.14
CA GLU A 101 13.67 6.49 4.32
C GLU A 101 13.29 5.01 4.22
N TYR A 102 12.04 4.70 3.88
CA TYR A 102 11.57 3.32 3.70
C TYR A 102 12.38 2.59 2.63
N VAL A 103 12.61 3.22 1.47
CA VAL A 103 13.39 2.62 0.38
C VAL A 103 14.83 2.33 0.81
N ASN A 104 15.46 3.24 1.56
CA ASN A 104 16.84 3.06 2.02
C ASN A 104 16.98 1.95 3.08
N GLN A 105 15.94 1.67 3.85
CA GLN A 105 15.93 0.63 4.89
C GLN A 105 15.41 -0.73 4.39
N SER A 106 14.65 -0.73 3.28
CA SER A 106 14.04 -1.93 2.72
C SER A 106 15.00 -2.69 1.82
N ALA A 107 15.06 -4.02 1.98
CA ALA A 107 15.76 -4.90 1.03
C ALA A 107 15.04 -5.02 -0.33
N ILE A 108 13.76 -4.61 -0.39
CA ILE A 108 12.92 -4.70 -1.59
C ILE A 108 12.57 -3.29 -2.03
N GLU A 109 13.04 -2.90 -3.22
CA GLU A 109 12.68 -1.64 -3.86
C GLU A 109 11.24 -1.71 -4.41
N PRO A 110 10.38 -0.71 -4.12
CA PRO A 110 9.05 -0.64 -4.69
C PRO A 110 9.09 -0.44 -6.21
N ASP A 111 8.27 -1.19 -6.93
CA ASP A 111 7.98 -0.93 -8.34
C ASP A 111 7.04 0.28 -8.48
N ILE A 112 6.14 0.46 -7.52
CA ILE A 112 5.08 1.48 -7.53
C ILE A 112 4.93 2.05 -6.13
N THR A 113 4.91 3.38 -6.03
CA THR A 113 4.61 4.10 -4.79
C THR A 113 3.37 4.98 -5.00
N PHE A 114 2.34 4.75 -4.19
CA PHE A 114 1.17 5.62 -4.09
C PHE A 114 1.39 6.70 -3.03
N PHE A 115 0.95 7.93 -3.31
CA PHE A 115 0.96 9.09 -2.42
C PHE A 115 -0.41 9.73 -2.30
#